data_AF-A0A8T1RVK7-F1
#
_entry.id   AF-A0A8T1RVK7-F1
#
_cell.length_a   1.000
_cell.length_b   1.000
_cell.length_c   1.000
_cell.angle_alpha   90.00
_cell.angle_beta   90.00
_cell.angle_gamma   90.00
#
_symmetry.space_group_name_H-M   'P 1'
#
loop_
_entity.id
_entity.type
_entity.pdbx_description
1 polymer ?
#
loop_
_entity_poly.entity_id
_entity_poly.type
_entity_poly.pdbx_seq_one_letter_code
_entity_poly.pdbx_strand_id
1 'polypeptide(L)'
;AEPSYPKPNISLSPSGEVSLGGAVTVRCRGQRRGMRFVLNKERRHFTPMDPVRFRALFRISNVSREDGGSYSCYYYNRSEPLAVSYPSDPLELVVRGPSPGSAQAGAE
;
A
#
# COMPACT_ATOMS: atom_id res chain seq x y z
N ALA A 1 -14.15 -21.63 1.50
CA ALA A 1 -12.72 -22.00 1.57
C ALA A 1 -12.09 -21.12 2.62
N GLU A 2 -11.61 -21.70 3.73
CA GLU A 2 -10.87 -20.93 4.73
C GLU A 2 -9.51 -20.50 4.16
N PRO A 3 -9.07 -19.26 4.34
CA PRO A 3 -7.75 -18.81 3.92
C PRO A 3 -6.67 -19.67 4.59
N SER A 4 -5.77 -20.22 3.77
CA SER A 4 -4.79 -21.22 4.22
C SER A 4 -3.50 -20.61 4.77
N TYR A 5 -3.29 -19.31 4.58
CA TYR A 5 -2.05 -18.62 4.95
C TYR A 5 -2.26 -17.51 6.00
N PRO A 6 -1.28 -17.31 6.91
CA PRO A 6 -1.36 -16.30 7.96
C PRO A 6 -1.40 -14.88 7.38
N LYS A 7 -2.13 -13.96 8.03
CA LYS A 7 -2.24 -12.58 7.56
C LYS A 7 -0.86 -11.89 7.45
N PRO A 8 -0.61 -11.11 6.39
CA PRO A 8 0.61 -10.30 6.28
C PRO A 8 0.52 -9.05 7.16
N ASN A 9 1.67 -8.39 7.36
CA ASN A 9 1.75 -7.06 7.93
C ASN A 9 1.88 -6.01 6.81
N ILE A 10 1.28 -4.85 7.02
CA ILE A 10 1.32 -3.69 6.12
C ILE A 10 1.95 -2.49 6.83
N SER A 11 2.71 -1.68 6.11
CA SER A 11 3.38 -0.48 6.63
C SER A 11 3.58 0.57 5.52
N LEU A 12 3.67 1.85 5.88
CA LEU A 12 4.00 2.96 4.98
C LEU A 12 5.43 3.45 5.21
N SER A 13 6.07 3.93 4.15
CA SER A 13 7.36 4.61 4.21
C SER A 13 7.41 5.76 3.18
N PRO A 14 7.58 7.03 3.61
CA PRO A 14 7.66 7.48 5.00
C PRO A 14 6.39 7.17 5.79
N SER A 15 6.52 7.01 7.11
CA SER A 15 5.39 6.84 8.01
C SER A 15 4.79 8.20 8.36
N GLY A 16 3.46 8.29 8.41
CA GLY A 16 2.75 9.53 8.71
C GLY A 16 2.02 10.06 7.48
N GLU A 17 1.91 11.38 7.42
CA GLU A 17 1.16 12.08 6.37
C GLU A 17 2.06 12.40 5.16
N VAL A 18 1.47 12.35 3.98
CA VAL A 18 2.20 12.58 2.72
C VAL A 18 1.62 13.82 2.03
N SER A 19 2.48 14.72 1.57
CA SER A 19 2.06 15.91 0.84
C SER A 19 1.66 15.58 -0.60
N LEU A 20 0.77 16.39 -1.18
CA LEU A 20 0.47 16.33 -2.62
C LEU A 20 1.75 16.45 -3.46
N GLY A 21 1.83 15.67 -4.54
CA GLY A 21 3.01 15.55 -5.40
C GLY A 21 4.15 14.74 -4.80
N GLY A 22 4.04 14.32 -3.53
CA GLY A 22 5.03 13.50 -2.83
C GLY A 22 5.08 12.05 -3.32
N ALA A 23 5.79 11.22 -2.56
CA ALA A 23 5.89 9.79 -2.82
C ALA A 23 5.81 8.99 -1.51
N VAL A 24 5.17 7.83 -1.60
CA VAL A 24 5.05 6.88 -0.49
C VAL A 24 5.19 5.47 -1.00
N THR A 25 5.74 4.59 -0.17
CA THR A 25 5.83 3.16 -0.44
C THR A 25 4.98 2.40 0.56
N VAL A 26 4.00 1.67 0.05
CA VAL A 26 3.26 0.68 0.82
C VAL A 26 4.04 -0.64 0.81
N ARG A 27 4.40 -1.12 1.99
CA ARG A 27 5.18 -2.36 2.16
C ARG A 27 4.32 -3.43 2.81
N CYS A 28 4.14 -4.52 2.07
CA CYS A 28 3.47 -5.73 2.54
C CYS A 28 4.51 -6.80 2.85
N ARG A 29 4.41 -7.45 4.01
CA ARG A 29 5.32 -8.50 4.46
C ARG A 29 4.56 -9.72 4.95
N GLY A 30 4.79 -10.85 4.31
CA GLY A 30 4.27 -12.15 4.72
C GLY A 30 5.30 -12.97 5.51
N GLN A 31 4.89 -14.18 5.90
CA GLN A 31 5.76 -15.14 6.61
C GLN A 31 6.42 -16.15 5.65
N ARG A 32 5.91 -16.27 4.42
CA ARG A 32 6.38 -17.21 3.40
C ARG A 32 7.10 -16.50 2.26
N ARG A 33 8.13 -17.13 1.71
CA ARG A 33 8.85 -16.62 0.54
C ARG A 33 8.10 -16.96 -0.74
N GLY A 34 8.36 -16.21 -1.82
CA GLY A 34 7.87 -16.56 -3.15
C GLY A 34 6.37 -16.37 -3.37
N MET A 35 5.66 -15.77 -2.41
CA MET A 35 4.24 -15.45 -2.52
C MET A 35 4.00 -14.16 -3.29
N ARG A 36 3.03 -14.12 -4.20
CA ARG A 36 2.61 -12.87 -4.85
C ARG A 36 1.71 -12.08 -3.92
N PHE A 37 1.91 -10.77 -3.88
CA PHE A 37 1.14 -9.86 -3.04
C PHE A 37 0.17 -9.05 -3.87
N VAL A 38 -1.01 -8.79 -3.31
CA VAL A 38 -2.01 -7.88 -3.88
C VAL A 38 -2.27 -6.78 -2.87
N LEU A 39 -2.13 -5.53 -3.32
CA LEU A 39 -2.51 -4.36 -2.54
C LEU A 39 -3.95 -3.98 -2.87
N ASN A 40 -4.72 -3.67 -1.84
CA ASN A 40 -6.10 -3.25 -1.94
C ASN A 40 -6.24 -1.85 -1.35
N LYS A 41 -6.93 -0.95 -2.05
CA LYS A 41 -7.40 0.34 -1.53
C LYS A 41 -8.90 0.37 -1.63
N GLU A 42 -9.62 0.44 -0.51
CA GLU A 42 -11.08 0.64 -0.51
C GLU A 42 -11.82 -0.34 -1.46
N ARG A 43 -11.45 -1.63 -1.41
CA ARG A 43 -11.98 -2.71 -2.27
C ARG A 43 -11.56 -2.67 -3.75
N ARG A 44 -10.65 -1.78 -4.14
CA ARG A 44 -9.99 -1.79 -5.46
C ARG A 44 -8.65 -2.51 -5.37
N HIS A 45 -8.41 -3.46 -6.27
CA HIS A 45 -7.17 -4.22 -6.32
C HIS A 45 -6.16 -3.55 -7.25
N PHE A 46 -4.92 -3.47 -6.79
CA PHE A 46 -3.77 -3.10 -7.61
C PHE A 46 -3.23 -4.34 -8.34
N THR A 47 -2.43 -4.13 -9.38
CA THR A 47 -1.72 -5.21 -10.06
C THR A 47 -0.90 -6.02 -9.05
N PRO A 48 -1.03 -7.36 -9.02
CA PRO A 48 -0.23 -8.20 -8.14
C PRO A 48 1.26 -7.98 -8.37
N MET A 49 2.02 -7.91 -7.28
CA MET A 49 3.47 -7.71 -7.34
C MET A 49 4.23 -8.97 -6.92
N ASP A 50 5.39 -9.11 -7.57
CA ASP A 50 6.31 -10.19 -7.27
C ASP A 50 7.08 -9.91 -5.96
N PRO A 51 7.31 -10.96 -5.16
CA PRO A 51 7.96 -10.79 -3.87
C PRO A 51 9.46 -10.59 -4.03
N VAL A 52 10.00 -9.71 -3.20
CA VAL A 52 11.41 -9.67 -2.83
C VAL A 52 11.56 -10.36 -1.48
N ARG A 53 11.98 -11.63 -1.51
CA ARG A 53 12.03 -12.54 -0.36
C ARG A 53 10.64 -12.75 0.27
N PHE A 54 10.33 -11.99 1.31
CA PHE A 54 9.11 -12.12 2.14
C PHE A 54 8.16 -10.93 2.00
N ARG A 55 8.43 -9.99 1.08
CA ARG A 55 7.74 -8.70 1.00
C ARG A 55 7.57 -8.21 -0.43
N ALA A 56 6.58 -7.36 -0.63
CA ALA A 56 6.38 -6.58 -1.86
C ALA A 56 6.32 -5.08 -1.52
N LEU A 57 6.74 -4.25 -2.46
CA LEU A 57 6.83 -2.79 -2.32
C LEU A 57 6.01 -2.13 -3.41
N PHE A 58 4.90 -1.50 -3.03
CA PHE A 58 4.03 -0.76 -3.94
C PHE A 58 4.33 0.72 -3.79
N ARG A 59 4.93 1.33 -4.81
CA ARG A 59 5.32 2.74 -4.78
C ARG A 59 4.25 3.59 -5.44
N ILE A 60 3.77 4.59 -4.71
CA ILE A 60 2.85 5.62 -5.19
C ILE A 60 3.67 6.90 -5.29
N SER A 61 3.75 7.47 -6.48
CA SER A 61 4.50 8.70 -6.77
C SER A 61 3.55 9.75 -7.30
N ASN A 62 3.89 11.03 -7.15
CA ASN A 62 3.01 12.14 -7.48
C ASN A 62 1.65 12.02 -6.77
N VAL A 63 1.71 11.80 -5.45
CA VAL A 63 0.54 11.50 -4.61
C VAL A 63 -0.54 12.57 -4.78
N SER A 64 -1.75 12.10 -5.04
CA SER A 64 -2.98 12.88 -5.23
C SER A 64 -3.94 12.66 -4.05
N ARG A 65 -4.98 13.49 -3.92
CA ARG A 65 -6.01 13.30 -2.88
C ARG A 65 -6.73 11.95 -3.02
N GLU A 66 -6.82 11.43 -4.25
CA GLU A 66 -7.48 10.16 -4.53
C GLU A 66 -6.66 8.94 -4.08
N ASP A 67 -5.37 9.12 -3.81
CA ASP A 67 -4.51 8.09 -3.23
C ASP A 67 -4.75 7.93 -1.73
N GLY A 68 -5.34 8.91 -1.05
CA GLY A 68 -5.69 8.79 0.37
C GLY A 68 -6.76 7.72 0.63
N GLY A 69 -6.71 7.10 1.81
CA GLY A 69 -7.73 6.14 2.27
C GLY A 69 -7.15 4.84 2.82
N SER A 70 -8.01 3.83 2.91
CA SER A 70 -7.72 2.57 3.60
C SER A 70 -7.04 1.53 2.73
N TYR A 71 -5.82 1.15 3.10
CA TYR A 71 -5.03 0.12 2.42
C TYR A 71 -4.99 -1.18 3.22
N SER A 72 -5.06 -2.31 2.53
CA SER A 72 -4.75 -3.63 3.08
C SER A 72 -4.04 -4.46 2.01
N CYS A 73 -3.41 -5.57 2.40
CA CYS A 73 -2.89 -6.51 1.42
C CYS A 73 -3.04 -7.95 1.84
N TYR A 74 -3.08 -8.83 0.85
CA TYR A 74 -3.05 -10.27 1.03
C TYR A 74 -2.03 -10.87 0.06
N TYR A 75 -1.75 -12.16 0.20
CA TYR A 75 -0.85 -12.87 -0.70
C TYR A 75 -1.34 -14.28 -1.02
N TYR A 76 -0.81 -14.84 -2.10
CA TYR A 76 -1.16 -16.16 -2.58
C TYR A 76 0.04 -16.86 -3.23
N ASN A 77 -0.04 -18.18 -3.36
CA ASN A 77 0.96 -18.97 -4.06
C ASN A 77 0.65 -18.99 -5.57
N ARG A 78 1.64 -18.66 -6.41
CA ARG A 78 1.49 -18.69 -7.88
C ARG A 78 1.04 -20.05 -8.41
N SER A 79 1.51 -21.14 -7.80
CA SER A 79 1.17 -22.50 -8.21
C SER A 79 -0.22 -22.93 -7.71
N GLU A 80 -0.75 -22.26 -6.69
CA GLU A 80 -2.05 -22.55 -6.08
C GLU A 80 -2.82 -21.24 -5.82
N PRO A 81 -3.35 -20.58 -6.87
CA PRO A 81 -3.95 -19.24 -6.72
C PRO A 81 -5.20 -19.19 -5.84
N LEU A 82 -5.85 -20.34 -5.61
CA LEU A 82 -7.00 -20.47 -4.71
C LEU A 82 -6.59 -20.47 -3.23
N ALA A 83 -5.33 -20.75 -2.92
CA ALA A 83 -4.76 -20.68 -1.59
C ALA A 83 -4.27 -19.25 -1.30
N VAL A 84 -5.12 -18.47 -0.64
CA VAL A 84 -4.86 -17.06 -0.29
C VAL A 84 -4.71 -16.87 1.22
N SER A 85 -4.00 -15.83 1.63
CA SER A 85 -3.98 -15.38 3.02
C SER A 85 -5.24 -14.59 3.39
N TYR A 86 -5.51 -14.47 4.69
CA TYR A 86 -6.35 -13.38 5.17
C TYR A 86 -5.73 -12.01 4.79
N PRO A 87 -6.54 -10.96 4.58
CA PRO A 87 -6.04 -9.60 4.48
C PRO A 87 -5.26 -9.18 5.73
N SER A 88 -4.29 -8.28 5.55
CA SER A 88 -3.66 -7.57 6.66
C SER A 88 -4.69 -6.74 7.43
N ASP A 89 -4.29 -6.29 8.62
CA ASP A 89 -4.99 -5.17 9.26
C ASP A 89 -4.95 -3.95 8.32
N PRO A 90 -6.01 -3.11 8.30
CA PRO A 90 -6.05 -1.94 7.45
C PRO A 90 -5.06 -0.88 7.92
N LEU A 91 -4.57 -0.08 6.98
CA LEU A 91 -3.65 1.03 7.21
C LEU A 91 -4.08 2.24 6.39
N GLU A 92 -4.33 3.36 7.06
CA GLU A 92 -4.75 4.60 6.40
C GLU A 92 -3.54 5.37 5.84
N LEU A 93 -3.65 5.79 4.58
CA LEU A 93 -2.79 6.82 4.00
C LEU A 93 -3.51 8.17 4.04
N VAL A 94 -2.94 9.12 4.78
CA VAL A 94 -3.47 10.48 4.89
C VAL A 94 -2.66 11.41 3.98
N VAL A 95 -3.36 12.06 3.05
CA VAL A 95 -2.77 13.00 2.09
C VAL A 95 -3.10 14.44 2.50
N ARG A 96 -2.08 15.26 2.75
CA ARG A 96 -2.26 16.69 3.04
C ARG A 96 -2.02 17.53 1.79
N GLY A 97 -2.96 18.44 1.52
CA GLY A 97 -2.76 19.50 0.54
C GLY A 97 -1.94 20.67 1.12
N PRO A 98 -1.39 21.54 0.26
CA PRO A 98 -0.83 22.80 0.73
C PRO A 98 -1.91 23.56 1.49
N SER A 99 -1.55 24.09 2.67
CA SER A 99 -2.42 25.02 3.37
C SER A 99 -2.64 26.25 2.48
N PRO A 100 -3.85 26.82 2.40
CA PRO A 100 -4.12 28.05 1.63
C PRO A 100 -3.32 29.30 2.08
N GLY A 101 -2.39 29.19 3.04
CA GLY A 101 -1.60 30.29 3.59
C GLY A 101 -0.13 30.30 3.20
N SER A 102 0.31 29.45 2.26
CA SER A 102 1.72 29.37 1.82
C SER A 102 1.95 29.69 0.34
N ALA A 103 0.95 30.27 -0.34
CA ALA A 103 1.22 31.08 -1.52
C ALA A 103 1.75 32.44 -1.05
N GLN A 104 3.01 32.44 -0.62
CA GLN A 104 3.71 33.65 -0.23
C GLN A 104 3.89 34.52 -1.48
N ALA A 105 3.38 35.74 -1.36
CA ALA A 105 3.64 36.89 -2.20
C ALA A 105 5.14 37.01 -2.57
N GLY A 106 5.39 37.44 -3.82
CA GLY A 106 6.67 38.01 -4.22
C GLY A 106 7.23 37.46 -5.52
N ALA A 107 6.89 38.10 -6.64
CA ALA A 107 7.88 38.66 -7.55
C ALA A 107 7.16 39.72 -8.40
N GLU A 108 7.82 40.87 -8.48
CA GLU A 108 7.48 42.13 -9.15
C GLU A 108 6.97 41.98 -10.60
#